data_AF-A0A672RCE6-F1
#
_entry.id   AF-A0A672RCE6-F1
#
_cell.length_a   1.000
_cell.length_b   1.000
_cell.length_c   1.000
_cell.angle_alpha   90.00
_cell.angle_beta   90.00
_cell.angle_gamma   90.00
#
_symmetry.space_group_name_H-M   'P 1'
#
loop_
_entity.id
_entity.type
_entity.pdbx_description
1 polymer ?
#
loop_
_entity_poly.entity_id
_entity_poly.type
_entity_poly.pdbx_seq_one_letter_code
_entity_poly.pdbx_strand_id
1 'polypeptide(L)'
;MWQTLLVKKGKKTTIFIGLSIYIPALIVISVVKNNLPVFIIMSMLSGTSLAALYLLPWSMLPDVVDDFKVKNPSCQDLEPLFYSCYVFFNKFGGGMSVGISTLVLHFAGYKSGACKHNPEVIYSLQMLFAPVPICLLLIGMVIFRFYPINEERRQKIQDALRKAGYVFLSVYLED
;
A
#
# COMPACT_ATOMS: atom_id res chain seq x y z
N MET A 1 10.83 -1.29 -12.79
CA MET A 1 11.33 -2.46 -12.03
C MET A 1 10.22 -3.17 -11.25
N TRP A 2 9.56 -2.53 -10.28
CA TRP A 2 8.52 -3.19 -9.46
C TRP A 2 7.29 -3.64 -10.25
N GLN A 3 6.83 -2.87 -11.24
CA GLN A 3 5.78 -3.32 -12.18
C GLN A 3 6.16 -4.64 -12.87
N THR A 4 7.40 -4.77 -13.32
CA THR A 4 7.90 -6.01 -13.95
C THR A 4 7.92 -7.18 -12.98
N LEU A 5 8.27 -6.94 -11.70
CA LEU A 5 8.22 -7.96 -10.66
C LEU A 5 6.78 -8.38 -10.33
N LEU A 6 5.83 -7.45 -10.30
CA LEU A 6 4.41 -7.75 -10.09
C LEU A 6 3.87 -8.68 -11.17
N VAL A 7 4.15 -8.35 -12.43
CA VAL A 7 3.67 -9.14 -13.58
C VAL A 7 4.35 -10.52 -13.64
N LYS A 8 5.66 -10.62 -13.31
CA LYS A 8 6.41 -11.89 -13.41
C LYS A 8 6.28 -12.82 -12.20
N LYS A 9 6.28 -12.28 -10.98
CA LYS A 9 6.33 -13.06 -9.72
C LYS A 9 4.99 -13.12 -8.99
N GLY A 10 4.01 -12.32 -9.43
CA GLY A 10 2.69 -12.23 -8.82
C GLY A 10 2.65 -11.31 -7.59
N LYS A 11 1.45 -10.80 -7.31
CA LYS A 11 1.20 -9.75 -6.32
C LYS A 11 1.57 -10.16 -4.88
N LYS A 12 1.30 -11.42 -4.51
CA LYS A 12 1.64 -11.97 -3.19
C LYS A 12 3.15 -11.96 -2.97
N THR A 13 3.93 -12.50 -3.90
CA THR A 13 5.39 -12.57 -3.80
C THR A 13 6.04 -11.19 -3.73
N THR A 14 5.54 -10.21 -4.49
CA THR A 14 6.08 -8.84 -4.46
C THR A 14 5.88 -8.16 -3.11
N ILE A 15 4.74 -8.38 -2.42
CA ILE A 15 4.52 -7.86 -1.06
C ILE A 15 5.51 -8.47 -0.08
N PHE A 16 5.69 -9.80 -0.11
CA PHE A 16 6.63 -10.47 0.78
C PHE A 16 8.06 -9.96 0.59
N ILE A 17 8.51 -9.80 -0.66
CA ILE A 17 9.84 -9.26 -0.96
C ILE A 17 9.97 -7.81 -0.48
N GLY A 18 8.99 -6.96 -0.80
CA GLY A 18 9.00 -5.55 -0.40
C GLY A 18 9.06 -5.38 1.12
N LEU A 19 8.22 -6.12 1.86
CA LEU A 19 8.21 -6.08 3.33
C LEU A 19 9.48 -6.63 3.95
N SER A 20 10.03 -7.72 3.40
CA SER A 20 11.26 -8.32 3.89
C SER A 20 12.47 -7.39 3.76
N ILE A 21 12.46 -6.47 2.78
CA ILE A 21 13.49 -5.45 2.61
C ILE A 21 13.19 -4.21 3.47
N TYR A 22 11.91 -3.82 3.57
CA TYR A 22 11.48 -2.60 4.25
C TYR A 22 11.64 -2.67 5.78
N ILE A 23 11.23 -3.78 6.41
CA ILE A 23 11.28 -3.95 7.88
C ILE A 23 12.71 -3.83 8.43
N PRO A 24 13.71 -4.60 7.94
CA PRO A 24 15.08 -4.47 8.45
C PRO A 24 15.69 -3.11 8.12
N ALA A 25 15.38 -2.51 6.97
CA ALA A 25 15.86 -1.18 6.63
C ALA A 25 15.36 -0.13 7.65
N LEU A 26 14.08 -0.17 8.05
CA LEU A 26 13.53 0.71 9.08
C LEU A 26 14.17 0.49 10.46
N ILE A 27 14.41 -0.77 10.85
CA ILE A 27 15.06 -1.09 12.13
C ILE A 27 16.48 -0.51 12.16
N VAL A 28 17.26 -0.70 11.08
CA VAL A 28 18.62 -0.17 10.98
C VAL A 28 18.62 1.36 11.04
N ILE A 29 17.70 2.02 10.32
CA ILE A 29 17.56 3.49 10.36
C ILE A 29 17.25 3.99 11.78
N SER A 30 16.43 3.27 12.55
CA SER A 30 16.06 3.67 13.92
C SER A 30 17.22 3.57 14.92
N VAL A 31 18.14 2.61 14.71
CA VAL A 31 19.28 2.34 15.61
C VAL A 31 20.52 3.15 15.23
N VAL A 32 20.73 3.43 13.94
CA VAL A 32 21.91 4.16 13.45
C VAL A 32 21.78 5.66 13.75
N LYS A 33 22.59 6.14 14.71
CA LYS A 33 22.64 7.57 15.08
C LYS A 33 23.87 8.32 14.54
N ASN A 34 24.98 7.62 14.27
CA ASN A 34 26.29 8.26 14.02
C ASN A 34 26.91 7.95 12.64
N ASN A 35 26.22 7.21 11.76
CA ASN A 35 26.75 6.80 10.46
C ASN A 35 25.85 7.29 9.31
N LEU A 36 26.13 8.50 8.80
CA LEU A 36 25.40 9.11 7.69
C LEU A 36 25.38 8.25 6.41
N PRO A 37 26.48 7.61 5.96
CA PRO A 37 26.46 6.80 4.74
C PRO A 37 25.49 5.61 4.84
N VAL A 38 25.49 4.93 5.98
CA VAL A 38 24.59 3.79 6.25
C VAL A 38 23.13 4.26 6.25
N PHE A 39 22.86 5.40 6.89
CA PHE A 39 21.53 5.99 6.91
C PHE A 39 21.00 6.30 5.49
N ILE A 40 21.84 6.88 4.63
CA ILE A 40 21.47 7.21 3.24
C ILE A 40 21.17 5.94 2.44
N ILE A 41 22.05 4.94 2.49
CA ILE A 41 21.88 3.68 1.76
C ILE A 41 20.59 2.96 2.19
N MET A 42 20.35 2.88 3.50
CA MET A 42 19.14 2.24 4.04
C MET A 42 17.87 3.03 3.71
N SER A 43 17.94 4.36 3.66
CA SER A 43 16.82 5.22 3.25
C SER A 43 16.47 5.05 1.77
N MET A 44 17.47 4.88 0.89
CA MET A 44 17.22 4.54 -0.51
C MET A 44 16.56 3.15 -0.65
N LEU A 45 17.03 2.18 0.13
CA LEU A 45 16.48 0.83 0.14
C LEU A 45 15.04 0.78 0.68
N SER A 46 14.74 1.53 1.74
CA SER A 46 13.38 1.64 2.28
C SER A 46 12.46 2.37 1.30
N GLY A 47 12.93 3.44 0.66
CA GLY A 47 12.17 4.19 -0.35
C GLY A 47 11.81 3.34 -1.58
N THR A 48 12.76 2.54 -2.09
CA THR A 48 12.48 1.62 -3.20
C THR A 48 11.45 0.56 -2.82
N SER A 49 11.50 0.02 -1.60
CA SER A 49 10.54 -0.97 -1.10
C SER A 49 9.15 -0.36 -0.86
N LEU A 50 9.10 0.87 -0.35
CA LEU A 50 7.86 1.61 -0.14
C LEU A 50 7.14 1.88 -1.47
N ALA A 51 7.89 2.18 -2.54
CA ALA A 51 7.32 2.34 -3.87
C ALA A 51 6.58 1.07 -4.34
N ALA A 52 7.07 -0.13 -4.01
CA ALA A 52 6.36 -1.37 -4.31
C ALA A 52 5.03 -1.44 -3.54
N LEU A 53 5.04 -1.14 -2.24
CA LEU A 53 3.85 -1.15 -1.39
C LEU A 53 2.77 -0.17 -1.86
N TYR A 54 3.14 1.01 -2.35
CA TYR A 54 2.19 1.96 -2.94
C TYR A 54 1.63 1.43 -4.27
N LEU A 55 2.46 0.84 -5.11
CA LEU A 55 2.06 0.36 -6.44
C LEU A 55 1.06 -0.81 -6.38
N LEU A 56 1.16 -1.64 -5.35
CA LEU A 56 0.39 -2.87 -5.19
C LEU A 56 -1.13 -2.63 -5.10
N PRO A 57 -1.65 -1.83 -4.15
CA PRO A 57 -3.09 -1.52 -4.07
C PRO A 57 -3.64 -0.88 -5.35
N TRP A 58 -2.89 0.03 -5.97
CA TRP A 58 -3.27 0.64 -7.26
C TRP A 58 -3.41 -0.41 -8.38
N SER A 59 -2.54 -1.42 -8.41
CA SER A 59 -2.65 -2.52 -9.38
C SER A 59 -3.77 -3.52 -9.06
N MET A 60 -4.26 -3.56 -7.82
CA MET A 60 -5.32 -4.49 -7.37
C MET A 60 -6.70 -3.91 -7.50
N LEU A 61 -6.82 -2.58 -7.38
CA LEU A 61 -8.08 -1.87 -7.51
C LEU A 61 -8.85 -2.24 -8.80
N PRO A 62 -8.25 -2.23 -10.00
CA PRO A 62 -8.97 -2.64 -11.21
C PRO A 62 -9.38 -4.12 -11.18
N ASP A 63 -8.57 -5.02 -10.62
CA ASP A 63 -8.95 -6.44 -10.50
C ASP A 63 -10.23 -6.63 -9.64
N VAL A 64 -10.40 -5.82 -8.59
CA VAL A 64 -11.60 -5.87 -7.72
C VAL A 64 -12.82 -5.30 -8.45
N VAL A 65 -12.63 -4.20 -9.19
CA VAL A 65 -13.68 -3.60 -10.01
C VAL A 65 -14.14 -4.61 -11.08
N ASP A 66 -13.22 -5.28 -11.74
CA ASP A 66 -13.50 -6.30 -12.74
C ASP A 66 -14.20 -7.53 -12.14
N ASP A 67 -13.76 -8.02 -10.97
CA ASP A 67 -14.44 -9.12 -10.26
C ASP A 67 -15.88 -8.74 -9.86
N PHE A 68 -16.09 -7.49 -9.45
CA PHE A 68 -17.40 -6.98 -9.10
C PHE A 68 -18.33 -6.90 -10.32
N LYS A 69 -17.82 -6.40 -11.46
CA LYS A 69 -18.55 -6.32 -12.74
C LYS A 69 -19.01 -7.71 -13.22
N VAL A 70 -18.14 -8.72 -13.14
CA VAL A 70 -18.50 -10.10 -13.54
C VAL A 70 -19.57 -10.72 -12.65
N LYS A 71 -19.55 -10.42 -11.34
CA LYS A 71 -20.54 -10.95 -10.38
C LYS A 71 -21.88 -10.23 -10.43
N ASN A 72 -21.90 -8.95 -10.80
CA ASN A 72 -23.09 -8.10 -10.77
C ASN A 72 -23.35 -7.46 -12.13
N PRO A 73 -23.76 -8.24 -13.15
CA PRO A 73 -23.95 -7.74 -14.50
C PRO A 73 -25.04 -6.65 -14.62
N SER A 74 -25.97 -6.59 -13.66
CA SER A 74 -27.03 -5.58 -13.56
C SER A 74 -26.56 -4.22 -13.01
N CYS A 75 -25.39 -4.15 -12.38
CA CYS A 75 -24.85 -2.93 -11.77
C CYS A 75 -23.60 -2.48 -12.52
N GLN A 76 -23.82 -1.87 -13.69
CA GLN A 76 -22.77 -1.26 -14.50
C GLN A 76 -22.42 0.14 -13.95
N ASP A 77 -21.22 0.65 -14.29
CA ASP A 77 -20.75 2.02 -13.95
C ASP A 77 -20.45 2.37 -12.49
N LEU A 78 -20.28 1.39 -11.59
CA LEU A 78 -19.84 1.65 -10.21
C LEU A 78 -18.32 1.85 -10.06
N GLU A 79 -17.56 1.80 -11.15
CA GLU A 79 -16.11 2.00 -11.15
C GLU A 79 -15.66 3.33 -10.50
N PRO A 80 -16.26 4.49 -10.80
CA PRO A 80 -15.88 5.77 -10.18
C PRO A 80 -16.07 5.77 -8.66
N LEU A 81 -17.04 5.03 -8.13
CA LEU A 81 -17.27 4.91 -6.70
C LEU A 81 -16.11 4.19 -6.02
N PHE A 82 -15.65 3.06 -6.58
CA PHE A 82 -14.50 2.32 -6.05
C PHE A 82 -13.23 3.18 -6.03
N TYR A 83 -12.93 3.89 -7.12
CA TYR A 83 -11.78 4.79 -7.19
C TYR A 83 -11.89 5.95 -6.19
N SER A 84 -13.06 6.58 -6.10
CA SER A 84 -13.31 7.70 -5.18
C SER A 84 -13.17 7.27 -3.72
N CYS A 85 -13.79 6.14 -3.33
CA CYS A 85 -13.65 5.58 -2.00
C CYS A 85 -12.19 5.24 -1.68
N TYR A 86 -11.47 4.61 -2.61
CA TYR A 86 -10.06 4.29 -2.42
C TYR A 86 -9.20 5.54 -2.15
N VAL A 87 -9.34 6.59 -2.97
CA VAL A 87 -8.59 7.85 -2.78
C VAL A 87 -9.01 8.56 -1.49
N PHE A 88 -10.30 8.56 -1.15
CA PHE A 88 -10.81 9.13 0.09
C PHE A 88 -10.16 8.48 1.31
N PHE A 89 -10.16 7.14 1.40
CA PHE A 89 -9.55 6.43 2.53
C PHE A 89 -8.04 6.61 2.60
N ASN A 90 -7.33 6.72 1.46
CA ASN A 90 -5.91 7.04 1.45
C ASN A 90 -5.63 8.43 2.03
N LYS A 91 -6.40 9.45 1.63
CA LYS A 91 -6.26 10.81 2.16
C LYS A 91 -6.67 10.91 3.63
N PHE A 92 -7.75 10.22 3.99
CA PHE A 92 -8.22 10.15 5.37
C PHE A 92 -7.20 9.49 6.30
N GLY A 93 -6.67 8.32 5.91
CA GLY A 93 -5.62 7.63 6.65
C GLY A 93 -4.33 8.44 6.74
N GLY A 94 -3.92 9.08 5.64
CA GLY A 94 -2.78 10.01 5.64
C GLY A 94 -2.99 11.18 6.62
N GLY A 95 -4.15 11.85 6.56
CA GLY A 95 -4.49 12.94 7.48
C GLY A 95 -4.56 12.49 8.94
N MET A 96 -5.19 11.35 9.22
CA MET A 96 -5.23 10.75 10.55
C MET A 96 -3.83 10.45 11.08
N SER A 97 -2.95 9.87 10.26
CA SER A 97 -1.59 9.52 10.69
C SER A 97 -0.78 10.75 11.09
N VAL A 98 -0.90 11.84 10.33
CA VAL A 98 -0.24 13.13 10.62
C VAL A 98 -0.85 13.76 11.87
N GLY A 99 -2.18 13.76 12.00
CA GLY A 99 -2.88 14.29 13.18
C GLY A 99 -2.51 13.58 14.47
N ILE A 100 -2.53 12.24 14.47
CA ILE A 100 -2.14 11.41 15.62
C ILE A 100 -0.67 11.65 15.96
N SER A 101 0.23 11.64 14.98
CA SER A 101 1.65 11.90 15.20
C SER A 101 1.88 13.26 15.85
N THR A 102 1.17 14.30 15.38
CA THR A 102 1.26 15.66 15.92
C THR A 102 0.74 15.73 17.35
N LEU A 103 -0.38 15.07 17.66
CA LEU A 103 -0.95 15.03 19.00
C LEU A 103 -0.01 14.33 20.00
N VAL A 104 0.56 13.19 19.59
CA VAL A 104 1.55 12.45 20.40
C VAL A 104 2.77 13.32 20.68
N LEU A 105 3.29 14.03 19.66
CA LEU A 105 4.41 14.96 19.81
C LEU A 105 4.08 16.14 20.73
N HIS A 106 2.87 16.69 20.62
CA HIS A 106 2.41 17.78 21.48
C HIS A 106 2.36 17.35 22.95
N PHE A 107 1.78 16.18 23.25
CA PHE A 107 1.75 15.64 24.62
C PHE A 107 3.13 15.23 25.16
N ALA A 108 4.03 14.77 24.29
CA ALA A 108 5.43 14.51 24.66
C ALA A 108 6.23 15.79 24.96
N GLY A 109 5.65 16.98 24.71
CA GLY A 109 6.30 18.26 24.97
C GLY A 109 7.32 18.66 23.91
N TYR A 110 7.15 18.22 22.65
CA TYR A 110 8.01 18.63 21.54
C TYR A 110 7.97 20.16 21.35
N LYS A 111 9.14 20.81 21.42
CA LYS A 111 9.30 22.25 21.19
C LYS A 111 10.25 22.48 20.01
N SER A 112 9.71 22.97 18.90
CA SER A 112 10.52 23.29 17.72
C SER A 112 11.63 24.28 18.07
N GLY A 113 12.88 23.94 17.74
CA GLY A 113 14.05 24.80 17.97
C GLY A 113 14.70 24.72 19.36
N ALA A 114 14.26 23.81 20.24
CA ALA A 114 14.97 23.59 21.50
C ALA A 114 16.34 22.95 21.28
N CYS A 115 17.41 23.50 21.88
CA CYS A 115 18.78 22.97 21.75
C CYS A 115 18.93 21.54 22.32
N LYS A 116 18.07 21.15 23.27
CA LYS A 116 18.05 19.81 23.86
C LYS A 116 16.61 19.36 24.04
N HIS A 117 16.27 18.23 23.44
CA HIS A 117 14.96 17.62 23.59
C HIS A 117 14.99 16.59 24.73
N ASN A 118 13.87 16.48 25.44
CA ASN A 118 13.71 15.44 26.47
C ASN A 118 13.79 14.05 25.83
N PRO A 119 14.29 13.05 26.58
CA PRO A 119 14.38 11.66 26.09
C PRO A 119 13.02 11.10 25.66
N GLU A 120 11.92 11.53 26.31
CA GLU A 120 10.55 11.11 25.97
C GLU A 120 10.11 11.54 24.56
N VAL A 121 10.55 12.72 24.11
CA VAL A 121 10.25 13.23 22.77
C VAL A 121 10.96 12.40 21.70
N ILE A 122 12.24 12.08 21.95
CA ILE A 122 13.06 11.26 21.06
C ILE A 122 12.45 9.85 20.95
N TYR A 123 12.03 9.28 22.08
CA TYR A 123 11.39 7.97 22.11
C TYR A 123 10.07 7.96 21.35
N SER A 124 9.22 8.98 21.54
CA SER A 124 7.96 9.15 20.82
C SER A 124 8.17 9.24 19.31
N LEU A 125 9.18 10.00 18.86
CA LEU A 125 9.57 10.08 17.45
C LEU A 125 10.02 8.74 16.90
N GLN A 126 10.88 8.02 17.64
CA GLN A 126 11.36 6.70 17.22
C GLN A 126 10.20 5.68 17.11
N MET A 127 9.25 5.72 18.05
CA MET A 127 8.05 4.88 18.05
C MET A 127 7.14 5.16 16.84
N LEU A 128 6.91 6.43 16.53
CA LEU A 128 6.11 6.86 15.38
C LEU A 128 6.78 6.51 14.05
N PHE A 129 8.11 6.49 14.00
CA PHE A 129 8.86 6.29 12.76
C PHE A 129 9.02 4.82 12.34
N ALA A 130 9.27 3.90 13.29
CA ALA A 130 9.56 2.51 12.95
C ALA A 130 8.57 1.48 13.55
N PRO A 131 8.43 1.32 14.87
CA PRO A 131 7.53 0.32 15.46
C PRO A 131 6.08 0.43 15.00
N VAL A 132 5.51 1.63 15.03
CA VAL A 132 4.10 1.84 14.66
C VAL A 132 3.86 1.50 13.18
N PRO A 133 4.61 2.04 12.20
CA PRO A 133 4.47 1.65 10.79
C PRO A 133 4.72 0.17 10.53
N ILE A 134 5.71 -0.45 11.19
CA ILE A 134 5.99 -1.88 11.03
C ILE A 134 4.80 -2.73 11.50
N CYS A 135 4.23 -2.44 12.66
CA CYS A 135 3.05 -3.16 13.17
C CYS A 135 1.86 -3.02 12.23
N LEU A 136 1.58 -1.81 11.74
CA LEU A 136 0.50 -1.57 10.77
C LEU A 136 0.70 -2.33 9.46
N LEU A 137 1.95 -2.40 8.97
CA LEU A 137 2.28 -3.17 7.76
C LEU A 137 2.12 -4.67 7.96
N LEU A 138 2.49 -5.21 9.13
CA LEU A 138 2.26 -6.62 9.45
C LEU A 138 0.77 -6.97 9.51
N ILE A 139 -0.06 -6.10 10.10
CA ILE A 139 -1.52 -6.25 10.09
C ILE A 139 -2.04 -6.24 8.64
N GLY A 140 -1.60 -5.27 7.84
CA GLY A 140 -1.96 -5.19 6.41
C GLY A 140 -1.55 -6.45 5.63
N MET A 141 -0.39 -7.03 5.94
CA MET A 141 0.09 -8.27 5.34
C MET A 141 -0.78 -9.48 5.69
N VAL A 142 -1.25 -9.58 6.94
CA VAL A 142 -2.17 -10.63 7.37
C VAL A 142 -3.51 -10.49 6.65
N ILE A 143 -4.07 -9.28 6.56
CA ILE A 143 -5.28 -9.02 5.79
C ILE A 143 -5.08 -9.40 4.32
N PHE A 144 -3.93 -9.07 3.75
CA PHE A 144 -3.61 -9.38 2.37
C PHE A 144 -3.50 -10.89 2.10
N ARG A 145 -3.14 -11.71 3.10
CA ARG A 145 -3.14 -13.17 2.99
C ARG A 145 -4.54 -13.74 2.71
N PHE A 146 -5.58 -13.12 3.26
CA PHE A 146 -6.98 -13.49 3.04
C PHE A 146 -7.54 -13.01 1.69
N TYR A 147 -6.76 -12.27 0.90
CA TYR A 147 -7.18 -11.80 -0.41
C TYR A 147 -7.36 -12.98 -1.39
N PRO A 148 -8.61 -13.25 -1.86
CA PRO A 148 -8.96 -14.47 -2.60
C PRO A 148 -8.75 -14.36 -4.11
N ILE A 149 -8.27 -13.21 -4.62
CA ILE A 149 -7.99 -13.01 -6.05
C ILE A 149 -6.56 -13.48 -6.33
N ASN A 150 -6.44 -14.74 -6.76
CA ASN A 150 -5.22 -15.34 -7.29
C ASN A 150 -5.12 -15.13 -8.80
N GLU A 151 -3.94 -15.37 -9.38
CA GLU A 151 -3.69 -15.17 -10.82
C GLU A 151 -4.64 -15.98 -11.71
N GLU A 152 -4.97 -17.21 -11.33
CA GLU A 152 -5.95 -18.04 -12.06
C GLU A 152 -7.35 -17.42 -12.07
N ARG A 153 -7.77 -16.84 -10.94
CA ARG A 153 -9.08 -16.18 -10.84
C ARG A 153 -9.10 -14.91 -11.68
N ARG A 154 -7.99 -14.18 -11.71
CA ARG A 154 -7.79 -12.99 -12.54
C ARG A 154 -7.89 -13.32 -14.03
N GLN A 155 -7.27 -14.41 -14.49
CA GLN A 155 -7.39 -14.88 -15.88
C GLN A 155 -8.84 -15.22 -16.24
N LYS A 156 -9.55 -15.97 -15.37
CA LYS A 156 -10.97 -16.30 -15.58
C LYS A 156 -11.86 -15.06 -15.69
N ILE A 157 -11.61 -14.03 -14.87
CA ILE A 157 -12.33 -12.75 -14.92
C ILE A 157 -12.08 -12.05 -16.26
N GLN A 158 -10.81 -11.97 -16.71
CA GLN A 158 -10.47 -11.35 -17.98
C GLN A 158 -11.11 -12.07 -19.18
N ASP A 159 -11.14 -13.40 -19.17
CA ASP A 159 -11.79 -14.19 -20.21
C ASP A 159 -13.32 -13.99 -20.22
N ALA A 160 -13.95 -13.90 -19.04
CA ALA A 160 -15.37 -13.62 -18.92
C ALA A 160 -15.73 -12.22 -19.46
N LEU A 161 -14.95 -11.20 -19.11
CA LEU A 161 -15.14 -9.84 -19.61
C LEU A 161 -14.92 -9.75 -21.12
N ARG A 162 -13.90 -10.43 -21.66
CA ARG A 162 -13.66 -10.49 -23.11
C ARG A 162 -14.85 -11.10 -23.84
N LYS A 163 -15.37 -12.23 -23.36
CA LYS A 163 -16.57 -12.88 -23.94
C LYS A 163 -17.80 -11.97 -23.89
N ALA A 164 -18.05 -11.30 -22.76
CA ALA A 164 -19.17 -10.37 -22.63
C ALA A 164 -19.04 -9.18 -23.61
N GLY A 165 -17.84 -8.64 -23.80
CA GLY A 165 -17.57 -7.58 -24.79
C GLY A 165 -17.80 -8.04 -26.24
N TYR A 166 -17.40 -9.27 -26.59
CA TYR A 166 -17.68 -9.85 -27.90
C TYR A 166 -19.18 -10.05 -28.16
N VAL A 167 -19.94 -10.52 -27.16
CA VAL A 167 -21.40 -10.68 -27.27
C VAL A 167 -22.10 -9.33 -27.45
N PHE A 168 -21.66 -8.29 -26.74
CA PHE A 168 -22.21 -6.95 -26.90
C PHE A 168 -21.95 -6.38 -28.31
N LEU A 169 -20.74 -6.60 -28.85
CA LEU A 169 -20.36 -6.18 -30.20
C LEU A 169 -21.09 -6.97 -31.29
N SER A 170 -21.31 -8.28 -31.12
CA SER A 170 -22.05 -9.07 -32.12
C SER A 170 -23.52 -8.65 -32.18
N VAL A 171 -24.16 -8.43 -31.02
CA VAL A 171 -25.54 -7.94 -30.95
C VAL A 171 -25.70 -6.57 -31.61
N TYR A 172 -24.71 -5.67 -31.48
CA TYR A 172 -24.74 -4.34 -32.10
C TYR A 172 -24.34 -4.31 -33.59
N LEU A 173 -23.73 -5.37 -34.11
CA LEU A 173 -23.31 -5.47 -35.52
C LEU A 173 -24.31 -6.27 -36.38
N GLU A 174 -25.27 -6.95 -35.75
CA GLU A 174 -26.38 -7.64 -36.42
C GLU A 174 -27.65 -6.77 -36.55
N ASP A 175 -27.64 -5.54 -36.01
CA ASP A 175 -28.66 -4.48 -36.18
C ASP A 175 -28.18 -3.39 -37.17
#